data_AF-A0AAN7BYS3-F1
#
_entry.id   AF-A0AAN7BYS3-F1
#
_cell.length_a   1.000
_cell.length_b   1.000
_cell.length_c   1.000
_cell.angle_alpha   90.00
_cell.angle_beta   90.00
_cell.angle_gamma   90.00
#
_symmetry.space_group_name_H-M   'P 1'
#
loop_
_entity.id
_entity.type
_entity.pdbx_description
1 polymer ?
#
loop_
_entity_poly.entity_id
_entity_poly.type
_entity_poly.pdbx_seq_one_letter_code
_entity_poly.pdbx_strand_id
1 'polypeptide(L)'
;MYLNNNNHQLPLWQPPEPQKENNKLDIAQTILTALSLIGVVAAVVALTSERIRRIRELDRGHEATKPAFLGPFTTESVNCWYTLLGRQTSLIELPTIRGLIEAADQNYWTSRTLDHMDGLHPDLTWLPLYESIFDDLRHPDLSELPEIWTKNPILARVFEKLASVTEEKEKHHDPALSNKHRHLIKEQQLKSGIRRLPQRKQPPPVKEGEGLARLKPAWMIGKRPCILVTREELAAMSLIMGMPIKQDAAGFYSGIGAYGLSIDIAHADAGWKLSLFKGPRIPRHAASMGSGYTSLMAKHLACGSIPFDELKGCIRSVYITKDVLDSIKKGLCIKDTQAYGGQSLEFLRRLPGEKAVDAYYAVATAAESQDSDCILNGKGSIAGSWARLITGIAFGGLVPQADHNVIEAVKFTVAGTNLDGCVQELEPLIDCLHKAAQTDLNIFGERVASRNNDEYGLMYVNHIFPSADKNPRDAASTFARYMNLLEHVLAMIKPPVGAATTAPAATANRNIPALTDKEKKLLETDYGQILKNITEEQESQNVELSLDQAADIVRCILGAWAHTVPEIDVMASLKMDDLPAVVALG
;
A
#
# COMPACT_ATOMS: atom_id res chain seq x y z
N MET A 1 81.92 12.91 -57.04
CA MET A 1 83.36 13.22 -56.83
C MET A 1 83.61 12.99 -55.35
N TYR A 2 84.37 12.00 -54.88
CA TYR A 2 85.61 11.42 -55.36
C TYR A 2 85.68 9.92 -55.03
N LEU A 3 86.26 9.17 -55.96
CA LEU A 3 86.89 7.87 -55.71
C LEU A 3 88.11 8.07 -54.80
N ASN A 4 88.46 7.08 -53.97
CA ASN A 4 89.57 6.16 -54.24
C ASN A 4 90.38 5.72 -52.98
N ASN A 5 90.72 4.43 -53.01
CA ASN A 5 91.93 3.77 -52.54
C ASN A 5 92.24 3.53 -51.04
N ASN A 6 91.99 2.28 -50.64
CA ASN A 6 92.96 1.27 -50.21
C ASN A 6 94.25 1.71 -49.50
N ASN A 7 94.45 1.21 -48.27
CA ASN A 7 95.66 0.47 -47.95
C ASN A 7 95.46 -0.54 -46.79
N HIS A 8 96.07 -1.71 -46.99
CA HIS A 8 96.06 -2.89 -46.12
C HIS A 8 96.77 -2.67 -44.77
N GLN A 9 96.16 -3.15 -43.68
CA GLN A 9 96.89 -3.79 -42.57
C GLN A 9 96.10 -5.00 -42.07
N LEU A 10 96.79 -6.15 -42.02
CA LEU A 10 96.30 -7.42 -41.46
C LEU A 10 95.99 -7.26 -39.97
N PRO A 11 94.87 -7.79 -39.45
CA PRO A 11 94.62 -7.81 -38.01
C PRO A 11 95.50 -8.89 -37.36
N LEU A 12 96.32 -8.45 -36.40
CA LEU A 12 97.00 -9.33 -35.45
C LEU A 12 95.94 -10.13 -34.67
N TRP A 13 96.04 -11.45 -34.74
CA TRP A 13 95.21 -12.38 -33.99
C TRP A 13 95.57 -12.27 -32.49
N GLN A 14 94.71 -11.62 -31.70
CA GLN A 14 94.76 -11.68 -30.24
C GLN A 14 93.95 -12.89 -29.76
N PRO A 15 94.48 -13.71 -28.84
CA PRO A 15 93.74 -14.83 -28.27
C PRO A 15 92.54 -14.33 -27.46
N PRO A 16 91.40 -15.03 -27.48
CA PRO A 16 90.22 -14.65 -26.71
C PRO A 16 90.50 -14.76 -25.21
N GLU A 17 90.33 -13.66 -24.48
CA GLU A 17 90.33 -13.64 -23.02
C GLU A 17 89.21 -14.55 -22.46
N PRO A 18 89.43 -15.22 -21.30
CA PRO A 18 88.46 -16.10 -20.68
C PRO A 18 87.35 -15.29 -19.98
N GLN A 19 86.39 -14.76 -20.73
CA GLN A 19 85.20 -14.05 -20.21
C GLN A 19 84.02 -14.95 -19.81
N LYS A 20 84.18 -16.28 -19.74
CA LYS A 20 83.05 -17.22 -19.56
C LYS A 20 82.67 -17.60 -18.13
N GLU A 21 83.45 -17.27 -17.10
CA GLU A 21 83.12 -17.64 -15.71
C GLU A 21 82.41 -16.54 -14.90
N ASN A 22 82.64 -15.25 -15.19
CA ASN A 22 81.95 -14.16 -14.49
C ASN A 22 80.44 -14.08 -14.82
N ASN A 23 80.03 -14.50 -16.02
CA ASN A 23 78.62 -14.47 -16.42
C ASN A 23 77.72 -15.42 -15.59
N LYS A 24 78.26 -16.50 -15.01
CA LYS A 24 77.43 -17.44 -14.22
C LYS A 24 77.06 -16.87 -12.85
N LEU A 25 77.96 -16.10 -12.23
CA LEU A 25 77.73 -15.45 -10.95
C LEU A 25 76.68 -14.33 -11.09
N ASP A 26 76.80 -13.53 -12.15
CA ASP A 26 75.87 -12.43 -12.44
C ASP A 26 74.45 -12.93 -12.75
N ILE A 27 74.34 -14.05 -13.48
CA ILE A 27 73.04 -14.71 -13.74
C ILE A 27 72.44 -15.24 -12.43
N ALA A 28 73.22 -15.88 -11.58
CA ALA A 28 72.74 -16.40 -10.30
C ALA A 28 72.27 -15.27 -9.35
N GLN A 29 73.00 -14.15 -9.29
CA GLN A 29 72.60 -12.98 -8.51
C GLN A 29 71.34 -12.30 -9.06
N THR A 30 71.18 -12.27 -10.39
CA THR A 30 69.97 -11.75 -11.04
C THR A 30 68.75 -12.61 -10.74
N ILE A 31 68.90 -13.94 -10.78
CA ILE A 31 67.81 -14.87 -10.41
C ILE A 31 67.45 -14.71 -8.93
N LEU A 32 68.42 -14.62 -8.03
CA LEU A 32 68.18 -14.48 -6.60
C LEU A 32 67.46 -13.17 -6.26
N THR A 33 67.86 -12.05 -6.88
CA THR A 33 67.20 -10.75 -6.70
C THR A 33 65.78 -10.74 -7.29
N ALA A 34 65.57 -11.38 -8.45
CA ALA A 34 64.23 -11.56 -9.01
C ALA A 34 63.32 -12.38 -8.10
N LEU A 35 63.81 -13.51 -7.56
CA LEU A 35 63.06 -14.33 -6.59
C LEU A 35 62.75 -13.58 -5.29
N SER A 36 63.70 -12.81 -4.78
CA SER A 36 63.49 -11.95 -3.60
C SER A 36 62.41 -10.89 -3.86
N LEU A 37 62.42 -10.26 -5.04
CA LEU A 37 61.41 -9.28 -5.42
C LEU A 37 60.02 -9.91 -5.55
N ILE A 38 59.93 -11.10 -6.16
CA ILE A 38 58.69 -11.87 -6.24
C ILE A 38 58.17 -12.19 -4.83
N GLY A 39 59.05 -12.59 -3.90
CA GLY A 39 58.70 -12.83 -2.51
C GLY A 39 58.12 -11.60 -1.81
N VAL A 40 58.73 -10.43 -2.01
CA VAL A 40 58.22 -9.15 -1.45
C VAL A 40 56.87 -8.79 -2.05
N VAL A 41 56.70 -8.90 -3.37
CA VAL A 41 55.42 -8.63 -4.04
C VAL A 41 54.33 -9.57 -3.54
N ALA A 42 54.61 -10.87 -3.43
CA ALA A 42 53.67 -11.85 -2.90
C ALA A 42 53.28 -11.53 -1.45
N ALA A 43 54.23 -11.13 -0.60
CA ALA A 43 53.94 -10.71 0.78
C ALA A 43 53.06 -9.46 0.83
N VAL A 44 53.30 -8.45 -0.01
CA VAL A 44 52.45 -7.26 -0.11
C VAL A 44 51.05 -7.62 -0.59
N VAL A 45 50.91 -8.49 -1.59
CA VAL A 45 49.61 -8.96 -2.09
C VAL A 45 48.86 -9.75 -1.00
N ALA A 46 49.53 -10.60 -0.25
CA ALA A 46 48.93 -11.36 0.84
C ALA A 46 48.45 -10.43 1.98
N LEU A 47 49.28 -9.46 2.39
CA LEU A 47 48.92 -8.48 3.42
C LEU A 47 47.79 -7.54 2.99
N THR A 48 47.79 -7.11 1.73
CA THR A 48 46.71 -6.27 1.19
C THR A 48 45.40 -7.05 1.07
N SER A 49 45.46 -8.30 0.60
CA SER A 49 44.30 -9.19 0.52
C SER A 49 43.71 -9.47 1.90
N GLU A 50 44.55 -9.77 2.89
CA GLU A 50 44.13 -10.01 4.27
C GLU A 50 43.56 -8.74 4.93
N ARG A 51 44.15 -7.57 4.67
CA ARG A 51 43.61 -6.29 5.14
C ARG A 51 42.26 -5.98 4.52
N ILE A 52 42.10 -6.18 3.21
CA ILE A 52 40.82 -6.00 2.51
C ILE A 52 39.77 -6.96 3.07
N ARG A 53 40.12 -8.23 3.30
CA ARG A 53 39.23 -9.23 3.91
C ARG A 53 38.74 -8.76 5.28
N ARG A 54 39.63 -8.34 6.18
CA ARG A 54 39.27 -7.85 7.51
C ARG A 54 38.40 -6.59 7.46
N ILE A 55 38.71 -5.65 6.57
CA ILE A 55 37.90 -4.44 6.43
C ILE A 55 36.50 -4.79 5.92
N ARG A 56 36.38 -5.72 4.96
CA ARG A 56 35.08 -6.22 4.49
C ARG A 56 34.29 -6.96 5.56
N GLU A 57 34.96 -7.73 6.43
CA GLU A 57 34.32 -8.40 7.57
C GLU A 57 33.79 -7.41 8.62
N LEU A 58 34.42 -6.23 8.74
CA LEU A 58 33.99 -5.14 9.62
C LEU A 58 33.03 -4.15 8.94
N ASP A 59 32.96 -4.17 7.60
CA ASP A 59 32.12 -3.30 6.80
C ASP A 59 30.66 -3.74 6.87
N ARG A 60 29.91 -3.10 7.77
CA ARG A 60 28.48 -3.35 7.96
C ARG A 60 27.67 -3.10 6.69
N GLY A 61 28.11 -2.21 5.80
CA GLY A 61 27.45 -1.91 4.55
C GLY A 61 27.70 -2.96 3.45
N HIS A 62 28.65 -3.88 3.64
CA HIS A 62 28.99 -4.85 2.60
C HIS A 62 27.82 -5.78 2.24
N GLU A 63 27.00 -6.15 3.23
CA GLU A 63 25.77 -6.93 3.00
C GLU A 63 24.78 -6.17 2.11
N ALA A 64 24.80 -4.84 2.14
CA ALA A 64 23.95 -4.01 1.30
C ALA A 64 24.38 -3.93 -0.17
N THR A 65 25.49 -4.59 -0.54
CA THR A 65 25.94 -4.66 -1.93
C THR A 65 25.43 -5.89 -2.67
N LYS A 66 24.84 -6.86 -1.96
CA LYS A 66 24.43 -8.16 -2.53
C LYS A 66 23.05 -8.07 -3.20
N PRO A 67 22.93 -8.16 -4.54
CA PRO A 67 21.64 -8.05 -5.24
C PRO A 67 20.65 -9.15 -4.88
N ALA A 68 21.15 -10.36 -4.62
CA ALA A 68 20.34 -11.49 -4.18
C ALA A 68 19.61 -11.25 -2.85
N PHE A 69 20.03 -10.24 -2.10
CA PHE A 69 19.53 -9.98 -0.76
C PHE A 69 18.70 -8.69 -0.69
N LEU A 70 19.09 -7.62 -1.38
CA LEU A 70 18.39 -6.32 -1.35
C LEU A 70 17.62 -5.98 -2.64
N GLY A 71 17.68 -6.84 -3.66
CA GLY A 71 17.05 -6.58 -4.95
C GLY A 71 17.43 -5.20 -5.53
N PRO A 72 16.45 -4.34 -5.86
CA PRO A 72 16.67 -3.02 -6.46
C PRO A 72 17.29 -2.02 -5.46
N PHE A 73 17.28 -2.32 -4.17
CA PHE A 73 17.76 -1.42 -3.12
C PHE A 73 19.26 -1.56 -2.81
N THR A 74 20.01 -2.27 -3.65
CA THR A 74 21.47 -2.44 -3.48
C THR A 74 22.26 -1.14 -3.56
N THR A 75 23.27 -1.04 -2.71
CA THR A 75 24.31 0.01 -2.73
C THR A 75 25.50 -0.42 -3.58
N GLU A 76 26.25 0.56 -4.09
CA GLU A 76 27.51 0.27 -4.80
C GLU A 76 28.58 -0.23 -3.85
N SER A 77 29.23 -1.33 -4.22
CA SER A 77 30.39 -1.79 -3.48
C SER A 77 31.55 -0.81 -3.65
N VAL A 78 32.21 -0.50 -2.54
CA VAL A 78 33.45 0.26 -2.54
C VAL A 78 34.54 -0.55 -3.26
N ASN A 79 35.24 0.06 -4.22
CA ASN A 79 36.37 -0.58 -4.90
C ASN A 79 37.44 -1.00 -3.88
N CYS A 80 38.09 -2.16 -4.09
CA CYS A 80 39.15 -2.73 -3.26
C CYS A 80 40.20 -1.70 -2.79
N TRP A 81 40.59 -0.76 -3.66
CA TRP A 81 41.54 0.30 -3.32
C TRP A 81 41.02 1.26 -2.25
N TYR A 82 39.76 1.68 -2.35
CA TYR A 82 39.12 2.51 -1.35
C TYR A 82 38.87 1.74 -0.05
N THR A 83 38.53 0.45 -0.14
CA THR A 83 38.45 -0.44 1.02
C THR A 83 39.80 -0.53 1.74
N LEU A 84 40.92 -0.63 1.01
CA LEU A 84 42.26 -0.64 1.59
C LEU A 84 42.58 0.64 2.37
N LEU A 85 42.09 1.79 1.87
CA LEU A 85 42.16 3.10 2.53
C LEU A 85 41.19 3.24 3.71
N GLY A 86 40.43 2.20 4.05
CA GLY A 86 39.49 2.21 5.18
C GLY A 86 38.14 2.85 4.88
N ARG A 87 37.81 3.11 3.60
CA ARG A 87 36.45 3.52 3.25
C ARG A 87 35.51 2.32 3.39
N GLN A 88 34.40 2.55 4.06
CA GLN A 88 33.33 1.56 4.24
C GLN A 88 32.22 1.80 3.23
N THR A 89 31.46 0.76 2.93
CA THR A 89 30.26 0.85 2.11
C THR A 89 29.22 1.67 2.87
N SER A 90 28.61 2.66 2.20
CA SER A 90 27.52 3.43 2.79
C SER A 90 26.37 2.48 3.13
N LEU A 91 25.78 2.63 4.32
CA LEU A 91 24.55 1.94 4.65
C LEU A 91 23.47 2.34 3.64
N ILE A 92 22.61 1.38 3.31
CA ILE A 92 21.45 1.67 2.48
C ILE A 92 20.58 2.71 3.18
N GLU A 93 20.20 3.75 2.45
CA GLU A 93 19.24 4.74 2.93
C GLU A 93 17.87 4.45 2.30
N LEU A 94 16.84 4.31 3.14
CA LEU A 94 15.49 3.98 2.75
C LEU A 94 14.51 5.03 3.26
N PRO A 95 13.39 5.28 2.55
CA PRO A 95 12.28 6.02 3.15
C PRO A 95 11.83 5.36 4.44
N THR A 96 11.51 6.17 5.45
CA THR A 96 10.89 5.67 6.68
C THR A 96 9.49 5.10 6.44
N ILE A 97 9.00 4.22 7.32
CA ILE A 97 7.61 3.73 7.29
C ILE A 97 6.63 4.92 7.36
N ARG A 98 6.91 5.92 8.19
CA ARG A 98 6.16 7.19 8.20
C ARG A 98 6.10 7.85 6.82
N GLY A 99 7.20 7.91 6.09
CA GLY A 99 7.25 8.47 4.74
C GLY A 99 6.38 7.68 3.75
N LEU A 100 6.35 6.36 3.87
CA LEU A 100 5.47 5.49 3.07
C LEU A 100 3.99 5.75 3.40
N ILE A 101 3.62 5.84 4.68
CA ILE A 101 2.24 6.14 5.11
C ILE A 101 1.82 7.54 4.68
N GLU A 102 2.69 8.53 4.82
CA GLU A 102 2.46 9.90 4.34
C GLU A 102 2.21 9.95 2.83
N ALA A 103 2.85 9.08 2.05
CA ALA A 103 2.58 8.93 0.63
C ALA A 103 1.23 8.23 0.37
N ALA A 104 0.89 7.22 1.17
CA ALA A 104 -0.40 6.53 1.10
C ALA A 104 -1.58 7.48 1.38
N ASP A 105 -1.45 8.35 2.37
CA ASP A 105 -2.45 9.37 2.73
C ASP A 105 -2.65 10.43 1.64
N GLN A 106 -1.68 10.54 0.72
CA GLN A 106 -1.75 11.38 -0.47
C GLN A 106 -2.25 10.60 -1.70
N ASN A 107 -2.71 9.36 -1.52
CA ASN A 107 -3.18 8.44 -2.56
C ASN A 107 -2.12 8.09 -3.61
N TYR A 108 -0.83 8.19 -3.28
CA TYR A 108 0.22 7.74 -4.19
C TYR A 108 0.28 6.21 -4.31
N TRP A 109 -0.19 5.52 -3.28
CA TRP A 109 -0.45 4.08 -3.29
C TRP A 109 -1.65 3.80 -2.37
N THR A 110 -2.27 2.63 -2.51
CA THR A 110 -3.46 2.24 -1.73
C THR A 110 -3.29 0.84 -1.17
N SER A 111 -4.24 0.37 -0.37
CA SER A 111 -4.18 -1.00 0.15
C SER A 111 -4.10 -2.08 -0.95
N ARG A 112 -4.48 -1.77 -2.19
CA ARG A 112 -4.29 -2.62 -3.37
C ARG A 112 -2.83 -3.02 -3.59
N THR A 113 -1.89 -2.15 -3.29
CA THR A 113 -0.45 -2.40 -3.41
C THR A 113 -0.05 -3.64 -2.59
N LEU A 114 -0.62 -3.75 -1.39
CA LEU A 114 -0.35 -4.83 -0.44
C LEU A 114 -0.90 -6.17 -0.94
N ASP A 115 -1.93 -6.11 -1.78
CA ASP A 115 -2.51 -7.28 -2.41
C ASP A 115 -1.54 -7.95 -3.39
N HIS A 116 -0.81 -7.14 -4.14
CA HIS A 116 0.15 -7.57 -5.17
C HIS A 116 1.54 -7.88 -4.61
N MET A 117 1.72 -7.80 -3.28
CA MET A 117 3.01 -8.07 -2.67
C MET A 117 3.49 -9.49 -3.02
N ASP A 118 4.70 -9.61 -3.56
CA ASP A 118 5.28 -10.91 -3.91
C ASP A 118 5.38 -11.79 -2.64
N GLY A 119 5.36 -13.12 -2.84
CA GLY A 119 5.47 -14.09 -1.76
C GLY A 119 6.79 -13.97 -0.99
N LEU A 120 6.75 -14.46 0.26
CA LEU A 120 7.84 -14.53 1.25
C LEU A 120 9.27 -14.33 0.71
N HIS A 121 9.91 -13.22 1.07
CA HIS A 121 11.36 -13.16 1.09
C HIS A 121 11.84 -13.81 2.41
N PRO A 122 12.62 -14.91 2.36
CA PRO A 122 12.91 -15.73 3.55
C PRO A 122 13.68 -14.96 4.63
N ASP A 123 14.42 -13.92 4.22
CA ASP A 123 15.37 -13.26 5.11
C ASP A 123 15.09 -11.78 5.41
N LEU A 124 14.22 -11.12 4.64
CA LEU A 124 13.94 -9.68 4.70
C LEU A 124 12.46 -9.42 4.46
N THR A 125 11.73 -9.17 5.52
CA THR A 125 10.28 -9.06 5.46
C THR A 125 9.81 -7.70 4.95
N TRP A 126 10.63 -6.65 5.06
CA TRP A 126 10.31 -5.33 4.51
C TRP A 126 10.50 -5.22 3.00
N LEU A 127 11.38 -6.04 2.40
CA LEU A 127 11.77 -5.86 1.00
C LEU A 127 10.56 -5.99 0.05
N PRO A 128 9.72 -7.03 0.13
CA PRO A 128 8.53 -7.14 -0.72
C PRO A 128 7.58 -5.95 -0.58
N LEU A 129 7.40 -5.43 0.65
CA LEU A 129 6.56 -4.26 0.90
C LEU A 129 7.09 -3.03 0.15
N TYR A 130 8.41 -2.78 0.22
CA TYR A 130 9.03 -1.64 -0.46
C TYR A 130 9.00 -1.81 -1.98
N GLU A 131 9.30 -3.00 -2.50
CA GLU A 131 9.23 -3.27 -3.94
C GLU A 131 7.83 -3.01 -4.48
N SER A 132 6.78 -3.50 -3.82
CA SER A 132 5.40 -3.29 -4.25
C SER A 132 4.97 -1.83 -4.20
N ILE A 133 5.31 -1.11 -3.12
CA ILE A 133 4.98 0.33 -3.04
C ILE A 133 5.71 1.10 -4.13
N PHE A 134 6.99 0.87 -4.34
CA PHE A 134 7.73 1.60 -5.36
C PHE A 134 7.32 1.23 -6.79
N ASP A 135 6.85 0.01 -7.05
CA ASP A 135 6.29 -0.33 -8.36
C ASP A 135 4.99 0.44 -8.63
N ASP A 136 4.11 0.59 -7.63
CA ASP A 136 2.90 1.41 -7.75
C ASP A 136 3.24 2.91 -7.93
N LEU A 137 4.25 3.41 -7.21
CA LEU A 137 4.74 4.79 -7.36
C LEU A 137 5.35 5.07 -8.74
N ARG A 138 5.74 4.05 -9.50
CA ARG A 138 6.31 4.19 -10.85
C ARG A 138 5.25 4.50 -11.91
N HIS A 139 3.96 4.32 -11.61
CA HIS A 139 2.92 4.39 -12.63
C HIS A 139 2.93 5.75 -13.36
N PRO A 140 3.04 5.78 -14.71
CA PRO A 140 3.41 6.96 -15.51
C PRO A 140 2.43 8.14 -15.45
N ASP A 141 1.22 7.91 -14.96
CA ASP A 141 0.24 8.98 -14.77
C ASP A 141 0.46 9.79 -13.49
N LEU A 142 1.41 9.37 -12.66
CA LEU A 142 1.99 10.21 -11.63
C LEU A 142 3.05 11.13 -12.24
N SER A 143 2.86 11.67 -13.45
CA SER A 143 3.76 12.70 -14.02
C SER A 143 3.92 13.94 -13.13
N GLU A 144 3.07 14.05 -12.10
CA GLU A 144 3.18 14.94 -10.96
C GLU A 144 3.82 14.29 -9.71
N LEU A 145 4.73 13.31 -9.86
CA LEU A 145 5.59 12.90 -8.75
C LEU A 145 6.20 14.21 -8.22
N PRO A 146 6.05 14.53 -6.93
CA PRO A 146 6.67 15.71 -6.35
C PRO A 146 8.10 15.82 -6.85
N GLU A 147 8.54 17.00 -7.31
CA GLU A 147 9.90 17.19 -7.85
C GLU A 147 10.99 16.60 -6.94
N ILE A 148 10.69 16.52 -5.65
CA ILE A 148 11.53 15.92 -4.61
C ILE A 148 11.87 14.44 -4.90
N TRP A 149 11.01 13.68 -5.58
CA TRP A 149 11.22 12.27 -5.86
C TRP A 149 12.20 12.05 -7.01
N THR A 150 12.14 12.90 -8.03
CA THR A 150 13.06 12.88 -9.16
C THR A 150 14.40 13.55 -8.84
N LYS A 151 14.41 14.51 -7.91
CA LYS A 151 15.63 15.19 -7.44
C LYS A 151 16.44 14.36 -6.43
N ASN A 152 15.84 13.37 -5.77
CA ASN A 152 16.58 12.50 -4.87
C ASN A 152 17.31 11.39 -5.66
N PRO A 153 18.66 11.40 -5.73
CA PRO A 153 19.41 10.47 -6.57
C PRO A 153 19.26 9.01 -6.14
N ILE A 154 18.99 8.76 -4.85
CA ILE A 154 18.80 7.41 -4.32
C ILE A 154 17.46 6.85 -4.80
N LEU A 155 16.38 7.63 -4.69
CA LEU A 155 15.06 7.22 -5.16
C LEU A 155 15.05 7.06 -6.68
N ALA A 156 15.63 8.01 -7.42
CA ALA A 156 15.74 7.93 -8.88
C ALA A 156 16.41 6.62 -9.32
N ARG A 157 17.50 6.23 -8.64
CA ARG A 157 18.19 4.96 -8.90
C ARG A 157 17.35 3.74 -8.58
N VAL A 158 16.60 3.75 -7.48
CA VAL A 158 15.68 2.66 -7.12
C VAL A 158 14.61 2.49 -8.20
N PHE A 159 14.01 3.59 -8.67
CA PHE A 159 13.03 3.56 -9.76
C PHE A 159 13.61 3.02 -11.07
N GLU A 160 14.83 3.44 -11.43
CA GLU A 160 15.53 2.94 -12.61
C GLU A 160 15.80 1.43 -12.52
N LYS A 161 16.30 0.96 -11.38
CA LYS A 161 16.53 -0.48 -11.14
C LYS A 161 15.22 -1.28 -11.17
N LEU A 162 14.17 -0.80 -10.51
CA LEU A 162 12.86 -1.46 -10.54
C LEU A 162 12.31 -1.54 -11.96
N ALA A 163 12.46 -0.47 -12.76
CA ALA A 163 12.05 -0.50 -14.16
C ALA A 163 12.78 -1.61 -14.94
N SER A 164 14.10 -1.74 -14.75
CA SER A 164 14.88 -2.79 -15.40
C SER A 164 14.47 -4.21 -14.98
N VAL A 165 14.18 -4.42 -13.68
CA VAL A 165 13.73 -5.72 -13.15
C VAL A 165 12.37 -6.07 -13.70
N THR A 166 11.45 -5.11 -13.77
CA THR A 166 10.11 -5.34 -14.31
C THR A 166 10.15 -5.63 -15.81
N GLU A 167 10.98 -4.92 -16.58
CA GLU A 167 11.21 -5.23 -17.99
C GLU A 167 11.79 -6.63 -18.21
N GLU A 168 12.67 -7.09 -17.32
CA GLU A 168 13.25 -8.44 -17.37
C GLU A 168 12.20 -9.51 -17.02
N LYS A 169 11.41 -9.30 -15.96
CA LYS A 169 10.26 -10.16 -15.61
C LYS A 169 9.28 -10.25 -16.79
N GLU A 170 9.01 -9.14 -17.47
CA GLU A 170 8.13 -9.09 -18.63
C GLU A 170 8.68 -9.79 -19.88
N LYS A 171 10.00 -9.84 -20.06
CA LYS A 171 10.61 -10.61 -21.15
C LYS A 171 10.51 -12.12 -20.93
N HIS A 172 10.47 -12.54 -19.67
CA HIS A 172 10.40 -13.96 -19.29
C HIS A 172 8.96 -14.49 -19.14
N HIS A 173 7.99 -13.62 -18.85
CA HIS A 173 6.57 -13.98 -18.97
C HIS A 173 6.10 -13.80 -20.41
N ASP A 174 5.19 -14.67 -20.87
CA ASP A 174 4.65 -14.62 -22.22
C ASP A 174 4.14 -13.18 -22.53
N PRO A 175 4.87 -12.43 -23.38
CA PRO A 175 4.61 -11.01 -23.59
C PRO A 175 3.26 -10.80 -24.27
N ALA A 176 2.68 -11.84 -24.89
CA ALA A 176 1.36 -11.77 -25.50
C ALA A 176 0.25 -11.65 -24.43
N LEU A 177 0.35 -12.39 -23.33
CA LEU A 177 -0.67 -12.35 -22.26
C LEU A 177 -0.59 -11.05 -21.45
N SER A 178 0.63 -10.67 -21.04
CA SER A 178 0.85 -9.47 -20.21
C SER A 178 0.53 -8.17 -20.95
N ASN A 179 0.97 -8.02 -22.21
CA ASN A 179 0.69 -6.82 -22.98
C ASN A 179 -0.77 -6.73 -23.43
N LYS A 180 -1.40 -7.83 -23.82
CA LYS A 180 -2.85 -7.84 -24.13
C LYS A 180 -3.66 -7.45 -22.90
N HIS A 181 -3.29 -7.93 -21.72
CA HIS A 181 -3.96 -7.62 -20.47
C HIS A 181 -3.80 -6.14 -20.06
N ARG A 182 -2.57 -5.58 -20.12
CA ARG A 182 -2.36 -4.14 -19.86
C ARG A 182 -3.06 -3.24 -20.88
N HIS A 183 -3.04 -3.63 -22.16
CA HIS A 183 -3.72 -2.88 -23.21
C HIS A 183 -5.23 -2.89 -23.00
N LEU A 184 -5.82 -4.04 -22.60
CA LEU A 184 -7.25 -4.14 -22.27
C LEU A 184 -7.62 -3.31 -21.04
N ILE A 185 -6.83 -3.33 -19.97
CA ILE A 185 -7.07 -2.48 -18.79
C ILE A 185 -7.00 -0.99 -19.17
N LYS A 186 -5.98 -0.59 -19.92
CA LYS A 186 -5.79 0.81 -20.35
C LYS A 186 -6.90 1.26 -21.30
N GLU A 187 -7.29 0.40 -22.23
CA GLU A 187 -8.37 0.64 -23.18
C GLU A 187 -9.73 0.67 -22.48
N GLN A 188 -9.97 -0.18 -21.47
CA GLN A 188 -11.15 -0.10 -20.62
C GLN A 188 -11.15 1.16 -19.77
N GLN A 189 -10.05 1.56 -19.16
CA GLN A 189 -9.96 2.82 -18.40
C GLN A 189 -10.23 4.04 -19.30
N LEU A 190 -9.77 4.00 -20.56
CA LEU A 190 -10.05 5.02 -21.57
C LEU A 190 -11.51 4.97 -22.07
N LYS A 191 -12.09 3.79 -22.29
CA LYS A 191 -13.45 3.60 -22.83
C LYS A 191 -14.56 3.78 -21.79
N SER A 192 -14.33 3.34 -20.56
CA SER A 192 -15.30 3.41 -19.45
C SER A 192 -15.48 4.83 -18.91
N GLY A 193 -14.62 5.77 -19.30
CA GLY A 193 -14.66 7.12 -18.76
C GLY A 193 -14.53 7.14 -17.23
N ILE A 194 -14.01 6.06 -16.61
CA ILE A 194 -13.70 5.97 -15.17
C ILE A 194 -12.64 7.03 -14.90
N ARG A 195 -13.13 8.24 -14.68
CA ARG A 195 -12.34 9.35 -14.19
C ARG A 195 -11.94 8.93 -12.80
N ARG A 196 -10.62 8.80 -12.63
CA ARG A 196 -9.94 8.65 -11.35
C ARG A 196 -10.63 9.50 -10.29
N LEU A 197 -10.64 9.00 -9.06
CA LEU A 197 -11.01 9.76 -7.87
C LEU A 197 -10.63 11.23 -8.06
N PRO A 198 -11.56 12.17 -7.83
CA PRO A 198 -11.39 13.57 -8.22
C PRO A 198 -9.98 14.03 -7.88
N GLN A 199 -9.19 14.33 -8.92
CA GLN A 199 -7.81 14.75 -8.76
C GLN A 199 -7.79 15.88 -7.74
N ARG A 200 -7.18 15.61 -6.59
CA ARG A 200 -6.97 16.60 -5.56
C ARG A 200 -6.21 17.76 -6.21
N LYS A 201 -6.65 19.00 -5.96
CA LYS A 201 -5.84 20.19 -6.29
C LYS A 201 -4.42 19.91 -5.80
N GLN A 202 -3.41 20.16 -6.65
CA GLN A 202 -2.01 19.80 -6.41
C GLN A 202 -1.66 19.91 -4.92
N PRO A 203 -1.16 18.83 -4.31
CA PRO A 203 -0.80 18.87 -2.89
C PRO A 203 0.17 20.03 -2.66
N PRO A 204 0.10 20.72 -1.50
CA PRO A 204 1.07 21.75 -1.19
C PRO A 204 2.49 21.18 -1.35
N PRO A 205 3.46 21.98 -1.82
CA PRO A 205 4.82 21.51 -2.01
C PRO A 205 5.33 20.90 -0.71
N VAL A 206 5.74 19.63 -0.78
CA VAL A 206 6.31 18.90 0.37
C VAL A 206 7.55 19.67 0.81
N LYS A 207 7.68 19.95 2.11
CA LYS A 207 8.88 20.61 2.62
C LYS A 207 10.06 19.65 2.52
N GLU A 208 11.25 20.17 2.20
CA GLU A 208 12.48 19.36 2.23
C GLU A 208 12.64 18.69 3.61
N GLY A 209 12.76 17.36 3.63
CA GLY A 209 12.89 16.56 4.85
C GLY A 209 11.59 15.89 5.37
N GLU A 210 10.46 16.05 4.68
CA GLU A 210 9.20 15.36 4.99
C GLU A 210 8.86 14.26 3.97
N GLY A 211 7.95 13.32 4.31
CA GLY A 211 7.50 12.27 3.40
C GLY A 211 8.58 11.26 3.02
N LEU A 212 8.48 10.74 1.78
CA LEU A 212 9.41 9.78 1.20
C LEU A 212 10.85 10.32 1.06
N ALA A 213 11.03 11.64 1.06
CA ALA A 213 12.34 12.28 1.01
C ALA A 213 13.13 12.10 2.31
N ARG A 214 12.43 11.75 3.39
CA ARG A 214 13.04 11.44 4.68
C ARG A 214 13.65 10.05 4.64
N LEU A 215 14.87 9.99 4.10
CA LEU A 215 15.68 8.79 4.10
C LEU A 215 16.34 8.60 5.46
N LYS A 216 16.43 7.35 5.92
CA LYS A 216 17.23 6.95 7.07
C LYS A 216 18.12 5.76 6.69
N PRO A 217 19.35 5.69 7.22
CA PRO A 217 20.17 4.50 7.04
C PRO A 217 19.48 3.30 7.70
N ALA A 218 19.41 2.17 6.99
CA ALA A 218 18.93 0.92 7.56
C ALA A 218 19.85 0.45 8.69
N TRP A 219 19.24 -0.15 9.70
CA TRP A 219 19.94 -0.70 10.85
C TRP A 219 20.46 -2.08 10.53
N MET A 220 21.66 -2.44 11.02
CA MET A 220 22.19 -3.78 10.80
C MET A 220 22.05 -4.61 12.08
N ILE A 221 21.11 -5.57 12.10
CA ILE A 221 20.91 -6.53 13.19
C ILE A 221 21.24 -7.93 12.66
N GLY A 222 22.23 -8.60 13.26
CA GLY A 222 22.62 -9.94 12.84
C GLY A 222 23.03 -10.03 11.35
N LYS A 223 23.70 -8.99 10.82
CA LYS A 223 24.04 -8.82 9.39
C LYS A 223 22.84 -8.63 8.45
N ARG A 224 21.65 -8.38 8.98
CA ARG A 224 20.45 -8.06 8.21
C ARG A 224 20.10 -6.57 8.33
N PRO A 225 19.87 -5.87 7.22
CA PRO A 225 19.30 -4.54 7.18
C PRO A 225 17.85 -4.59 7.67
N CYS A 226 17.56 -3.80 8.67
CA CYS A 226 16.27 -3.65 9.30
C CYS A 226 15.83 -2.19 9.24
N ILE A 227 14.52 -1.98 9.23
CA ILE A 227 13.92 -0.66 9.24
C ILE A 227 13.39 -0.39 10.63
N LEU A 228 13.69 0.80 11.15
CA LEU A 228 13.23 1.20 12.46
C LEU A 228 11.76 1.65 12.36
N VAL A 229 10.89 1.02 13.14
CA VAL A 229 9.45 1.27 13.16
C VAL A 229 9.02 1.73 14.54
N THR A 230 8.37 2.88 14.66
CA THR A 230 7.80 3.34 15.94
C THR A 230 6.47 2.65 16.25
N ARG A 231 5.99 2.77 17.49
CA ARG A 231 4.67 2.24 17.88
C ARG A 231 3.55 2.83 17.01
N GLU A 232 3.58 4.13 16.75
CA GLU A 232 2.60 4.83 15.93
C GLU A 232 2.67 4.41 14.45
N GLU A 233 3.87 4.15 13.92
CA GLU A 233 4.06 3.60 12.57
C GLU A 233 3.50 2.19 12.45
N LEU A 234 3.79 1.32 13.43
CA LEU A 234 3.24 -0.03 13.49
C LEU A 234 1.72 -0.02 13.60
N ALA A 235 1.16 0.84 14.45
CA ALA A 235 -0.27 0.96 14.63
C ALA A 235 -0.95 1.49 13.36
N ALA A 236 -0.40 2.52 12.71
CA ALA A 236 -0.94 2.97 11.43
C ALA A 236 -0.88 1.88 10.36
N MET A 237 0.23 1.13 10.26
CA MET A 237 0.33 -0.02 9.36
C MET A 237 -0.74 -1.08 9.66
N SER A 238 -1.00 -1.40 10.92
CA SER A 238 -2.03 -2.37 11.29
C SER A 238 -3.43 -1.88 10.92
N LEU A 239 -3.70 -0.58 11.08
CA LEU A 239 -4.95 0.04 10.65
C LEU A 239 -5.14 -0.05 9.13
N ILE A 240 -4.10 0.33 8.36
CA ILE A 240 -4.07 0.30 6.89
C ILE A 240 -4.19 -1.13 6.35
N MET A 241 -3.70 -2.13 7.08
CA MET A 241 -3.79 -3.53 6.66
C MET A 241 -5.07 -4.23 7.08
N GLY A 242 -5.98 -3.57 7.81
CA GLY A 242 -7.13 -4.28 8.37
C GLY A 242 -6.75 -5.32 9.41
N MET A 243 -5.70 -5.07 10.19
CA MET A 243 -5.04 -6.09 10.99
C MET A 243 -5.26 -5.87 12.49
N PRO A 244 -6.13 -6.68 13.15
CA PRO A 244 -6.20 -6.70 14.60
C PRO A 244 -4.96 -7.40 15.15
N ILE A 245 -4.05 -6.63 15.76
CA ILE A 245 -2.88 -7.19 16.43
C ILE A 245 -3.31 -7.61 17.84
N LYS A 246 -3.04 -8.88 18.18
CA LYS A 246 -3.36 -9.47 19.47
C LYS A 246 -2.07 -9.90 20.15
N GLN A 247 -2.01 -9.76 21.46
CA GLN A 247 -0.97 -10.36 22.27
C GLN A 247 -1.40 -11.78 22.66
N ASP A 248 -0.53 -12.76 22.47
CA ASP A 248 -0.75 -14.11 22.94
C ASP A 248 -0.35 -14.28 24.41
N ALA A 249 -0.62 -15.46 24.98
CA ALA A 249 -0.30 -15.76 26.38
C ALA A 249 1.21 -15.77 26.70
N ALA A 250 2.06 -15.90 25.67
CA ALA A 250 3.51 -15.87 25.80
C ALA A 250 4.11 -14.47 25.59
N GLY A 251 3.26 -13.46 25.33
CA GLY A 251 3.65 -12.08 25.15
C GLY A 251 4.09 -11.74 23.72
N PHE A 252 3.92 -12.64 22.76
CA PHE A 252 4.13 -12.34 21.34
C PHE A 252 2.94 -11.56 20.81
N TYR A 253 3.21 -10.58 19.95
CA TYR A 253 2.16 -9.87 19.25
C TYR A 253 2.07 -10.42 17.84
N SER A 254 0.89 -10.86 17.42
CA SER A 254 0.66 -11.27 16.05
C SER A 254 -0.70 -10.81 15.55
N GLY A 255 -0.79 -10.64 14.24
CA GLY A 255 -1.98 -10.16 13.57
C GLY A 255 -2.02 -10.64 12.14
N ILE A 256 -3.23 -10.83 11.63
CA ILE A 256 -3.49 -11.21 10.25
C ILE A 256 -4.41 -10.15 9.66
N GLY A 257 -3.96 -9.49 8.59
CA GLY A 257 -4.68 -8.45 7.88
C GLY A 257 -5.49 -8.95 6.69
N ALA A 258 -6.21 -8.00 6.10
CA ALA A 258 -7.08 -8.12 4.94
C ALA A 258 -6.48 -8.88 3.74
N TYR A 259 -5.23 -8.59 3.42
CA TYR A 259 -4.55 -9.09 2.22
C TYR A 259 -3.73 -10.36 2.48
N GLY A 260 -4.08 -11.11 3.53
CA GLY A 260 -3.28 -12.28 3.92
C GLY A 260 -1.91 -11.93 4.48
N LEU A 261 -1.61 -10.65 4.67
CA LEU A 261 -0.41 -10.20 5.35
C LEU A 261 -0.53 -10.52 6.84
N SER A 262 0.54 -11.01 7.44
CA SER A 262 0.65 -11.22 8.87
C SER A 262 1.83 -10.43 9.41
N ILE A 263 1.62 -9.84 10.58
CA ILE A 263 2.68 -9.27 11.41
C ILE A 263 2.92 -10.25 12.54
N ASP A 264 4.18 -10.58 12.77
CA ASP A 264 4.66 -11.23 13.98
C ASP A 264 5.71 -10.35 14.64
N ILE A 265 5.55 -10.11 15.95
CA ILE A 265 6.47 -9.33 16.77
C ILE A 265 6.95 -10.20 17.91
N ALA A 266 8.25 -10.46 17.89
CA ALA A 266 8.90 -11.28 18.89
C ALA A 266 10.11 -10.56 19.48
N HIS A 267 10.36 -10.81 20.76
CA HIS A 267 11.62 -10.41 21.38
C HIS A 267 12.73 -11.31 20.84
N ALA A 268 13.73 -10.73 20.18
CA ALA A 268 14.87 -11.43 19.61
C ALA A 268 16.17 -10.70 19.98
N ASP A 269 17.15 -11.47 20.47
CA ASP A 269 18.42 -10.96 20.98
C ASP A 269 18.23 -9.91 22.10
N ALA A 270 18.48 -8.63 21.79
CA ALA A 270 18.42 -7.48 22.70
C ALA A 270 17.32 -6.48 22.32
N GLY A 271 16.38 -6.86 21.44
CA GLY A 271 15.34 -5.96 20.99
C GLY A 271 14.10 -6.68 20.48
N TRP A 272 13.18 -5.90 19.93
CA TRP A 272 11.97 -6.41 19.33
C TRP A 272 12.15 -6.49 17.82
N LYS A 273 11.86 -7.66 17.27
CA LYS A 273 11.87 -7.92 15.84
C LYS A 273 10.44 -8.01 15.33
N LEU A 274 10.11 -7.13 14.40
CA LEU A 274 8.89 -7.15 13.61
C LEU A 274 9.18 -7.93 12.32
N SER A 275 8.30 -8.86 11.98
CA SER A 275 8.38 -9.64 10.75
C SER A 275 7.05 -9.57 10.01
N LEU A 276 7.11 -9.29 8.70
CA LEU A 276 5.96 -9.23 7.80
C LEU A 276 5.96 -10.44 6.85
N PHE A 277 4.86 -11.18 6.80
CA PHE A 277 4.75 -12.36 5.96
C PHE A 277 3.47 -12.33 5.15
N LYS A 278 3.49 -12.82 3.91
CA LYS A 278 2.28 -13.06 3.14
C LYS A 278 1.88 -14.52 3.28
N GLY A 279 0.83 -14.76 4.05
CA GLY A 279 0.25 -16.09 4.19
C GLY A 279 -0.42 -16.58 2.91
N PRO A 280 -0.57 -17.90 2.73
CA PRO A 280 -1.32 -18.45 1.61
C PRO A 280 -2.77 -17.96 1.66
N ARG A 281 -3.32 -17.70 0.48
CA ARG A 281 -4.72 -17.35 0.33
C ARG A 281 -5.47 -18.54 -0.23
N ILE A 282 -6.58 -18.87 0.41
CA ILE A 282 -7.56 -19.74 -0.22
C ILE A 282 -8.14 -19.03 -1.44
N PRO A 283 -8.63 -19.75 -2.47
CA PRO A 283 -9.17 -19.14 -3.68
C PRO A 283 -10.19 -18.05 -3.37
N ARG A 284 -10.91 -18.21 -2.24
CA ARG A 284 -11.89 -17.23 -1.83
C ARG A 284 -11.41 -15.86 -1.42
N HIS A 285 -10.12 -15.73 -1.12
CA HIS A 285 -9.44 -14.48 -0.79
C HIS A 285 -8.61 -13.96 -1.98
N ALA A 286 -8.81 -14.54 -3.17
CA ALA A 286 -8.22 -14.01 -4.38
C ALA A 286 -8.59 -12.53 -4.55
N ALA A 287 -7.61 -11.78 -5.00
CA ALA A 287 -7.76 -10.36 -5.30
C ALA A 287 -8.85 -10.16 -6.35
N SER A 288 -9.69 -9.13 -6.17
CA SER A 288 -10.46 -8.57 -7.27
C SER A 288 -9.67 -7.42 -7.86
N MET A 289 -9.55 -7.38 -9.19
CA MET A 289 -8.70 -6.42 -9.88
C MET A 289 -9.08 -4.98 -9.57
N GLY A 290 -8.12 -4.09 -9.32
CA GLY A 290 -8.41 -2.65 -9.27
C GLY A 290 -8.82 -2.11 -7.90
N SER A 291 -9.41 -2.94 -7.04
CA SER A 291 -9.94 -2.49 -5.76
C SER A 291 -8.87 -2.26 -4.68
N GLY A 292 -9.07 -1.18 -3.91
CA GLY A 292 -8.29 -0.84 -2.73
C GLY A 292 -9.00 0.24 -1.93
N TYR A 293 -8.51 0.52 -0.74
CA TYR A 293 -8.94 1.62 0.10
C TYR A 293 -7.76 2.50 0.48
N THR A 294 -8.07 3.77 0.76
CA THR A 294 -7.05 4.75 1.12
C THR A 294 -6.59 4.55 2.57
N SER A 295 -5.31 4.79 2.81
CA SER A 295 -4.73 4.75 4.18
C SER A 295 -5.46 5.73 5.11
N LEU A 296 -5.75 6.93 4.59
CA LEU A 296 -6.49 7.97 5.30
C LEU A 296 -7.86 7.45 5.76
N MET A 297 -8.67 6.86 4.86
CA MET A 297 -9.98 6.33 5.21
C MET A 297 -9.87 5.18 6.23
N ALA A 298 -8.89 4.29 6.08
CA ALA A 298 -8.67 3.18 7.03
C ALA A 298 -8.37 3.67 8.46
N LYS A 299 -7.47 4.66 8.60
CA LYS A 299 -7.15 5.24 9.91
C LYS A 299 -8.35 5.94 10.53
N HIS A 300 -9.05 6.76 9.75
CA HIS A 300 -10.19 7.54 10.24
C HIS A 300 -11.34 6.63 10.71
N LEU A 301 -11.77 5.68 9.88
CA LEU A 301 -12.91 4.80 10.19
C LEU A 301 -12.62 3.88 11.36
N ALA A 302 -11.38 3.39 11.49
CA ALA A 302 -10.96 2.66 12.67
C ALA A 302 -11.02 3.52 13.94
N CYS A 303 -10.64 4.80 13.85
CA CYS A 303 -10.65 5.73 14.99
C CYS A 303 -12.02 6.39 15.25
N GLY A 304 -13.12 5.87 14.69
CA GLY A 304 -14.46 6.40 14.93
C GLY A 304 -14.79 7.68 14.18
N SER A 305 -14.04 8.02 13.13
CA SER A 305 -14.21 9.26 12.37
C SER A 305 -14.40 9.02 10.88
N ILE A 306 -15.11 9.91 10.20
CA ILE A 306 -15.31 9.85 8.74
C ILE A 306 -14.81 11.16 8.11
N PRO A 307 -13.79 11.13 7.25
CA PRO A 307 -13.26 12.31 6.58
C PRO A 307 -14.18 12.71 5.42
N PHE A 308 -14.41 14.01 5.22
CA PHE A 308 -15.33 14.48 4.17
C PHE A 308 -14.82 15.68 3.35
N ASP A 309 -13.87 16.45 3.87
CA ASP A 309 -13.31 17.61 3.19
C ASP A 309 -11.86 17.84 3.63
N GLU A 310 -11.10 18.58 2.82
CA GLU A 310 -9.77 19.05 3.19
C GLU A 310 -9.65 20.54 2.97
N LEU A 311 -9.37 21.27 4.06
CA LEU A 311 -9.19 22.71 4.01
C LEU A 311 -7.83 23.10 4.57
N LYS A 312 -6.99 23.73 3.73
CA LYS A 312 -5.68 24.29 4.11
C LYS A 312 -4.75 23.25 4.77
N GLY A 313 -4.75 22.01 4.26
CA GLY A 313 -3.95 20.92 4.82
C GLY A 313 -4.49 20.38 6.15
N CYS A 314 -5.74 20.70 6.50
CA CYS A 314 -6.46 20.12 7.62
C CYS A 314 -7.57 19.19 7.09
N ILE A 315 -7.65 17.98 7.60
CA ILE A 315 -8.73 17.04 7.24
C ILE A 315 -9.92 17.33 8.13
N ARG A 316 -11.05 17.65 7.49
CA ARG A 316 -12.33 17.78 8.16
C ARG A 316 -12.98 16.42 8.24
N SER A 317 -13.35 16.04 9.45
CA SER A 317 -13.94 14.75 9.74
C SER A 317 -15.11 14.89 10.70
N VAL A 318 -16.07 13.97 10.63
CA VAL A 318 -17.08 13.80 11.68
C VAL A 318 -16.62 12.68 12.59
N TYR A 319 -16.46 12.95 13.88
CA TYR A 319 -16.14 11.94 14.89
C TYR A 319 -17.41 11.48 15.58
N ILE A 320 -17.72 10.19 15.45
CA ILE A 320 -18.99 9.60 15.81
C ILE A 320 -18.89 9.08 17.24
N THR A 321 -19.09 9.98 18.19
CA THR A 321 -19.34 9.60 19.58
C THR A 321 -20.73 8.97 19.70
N LYS A 322 -21.03 8.37 20.86
CA LYS A 322 -22.37 7.88 21.17
C LYS A 322 -23.43 8.98 21.05
N ASP A 323 -23.12 10.20 21.51
CA ASP A 323 -24.05 11.33 21.44
C ASP A 323 -24.31 11.77 19.99
N VAL A 324 -23.28 11.74 19.14
CA VAL A 324 -23.41 12.02 17.70
C VAL A 324 -24.22 10.93 17.03
N LEU A 325 -23.97 9.66 17.32
CA LEU A 325 -24.75 8.53 16.82
C LEU A 325 -26.23 8.64 17.20
N ASP A 326 -26.52 8.91 18.48
CA ASP A 326 -27.90 9.11 18.96
C ASP A 326 -28.57 10.31 18.30
N SER A 327 -27.80 11.30 17.89
CA SER A 327 -28.30 12.51 17.23
C SER A 327 -28.55 12.30 15.74
N ILE A 328 -27.68 11.55 15.06
CA ILE A 328 -27.91 11.04 13.70
C ILE A 328 -29.21 10.21 13.70
N LYS A 329 -29.37 9.33 14.68
CA LYS A 329 -30.59 8.53 14.88
C LYS A 329 -31.84 9.35 15.18
N LYS A 330 -31.70 10.62 15.59
CA LYS A 330 -32.79 11.59 15.82
C LYS A 330 -32.93 12.63 14.71
N GLY A 331 -32.05 12.58 13.69
CA GLY A 331 -32.05 13.52 12.57
C GLY A 331 -31.63 14.94 12.89
N LEU A 332 -30.82 15.12 13.94
CA LEU A 332 -30.24 16.40 14.29
C LEU A 332 -28.96 16.67 13.51
N CYS A 333 -28.69 17.94 13.21
CA CYS A 333 -27.43 18.36 12.60
C CYS A 333 -26.21 18.08 13.50
N ILE A 334 -25.08 17.81 12.85
CA ILE A 334 -23.78 17.66 13.51
C ILE A 334 -23.08 19.02 13.49
N LYS A 335 -22.45 19.42 14.59
CA LYS A 335 -21.80 20.73 14.74
C LYS A 335 -20.34 20.60 15.18
N ASP A 336 -19.51 21.51 14.71
CA ASP A 336 -18.16 21.73 15.23
C ASP A 336 -18.21 22.58 16.52
N THR A 337 -17.64 22.05 17.61
CA THR A 337 -17.51 22.76 18.89
C THR A 337 -16.13 23.36 19.15
N GLN A 338 -15.18 23.16 18.22
CA GLN A 338 -13.77 23.56 18.36
C GLN A 338 -13.11 23.04 19.64
N ALA A 339 -13.68 22.01 20.26
CA ALA A 339 -13.20 21.44 21.50
C ALA A 339 -12.32 20.21 21.23
N TYR A 340 -11.83 19.62 22.32
CA TYR A 340 -10.95 18.46 22.28
C TYR A 340 -11.70 17.14 22.04
N GLY A 341 -11.24 16.39 21.03
CA GLY A 341 -11.95 15.27 20.39
C GLY A 341 -11.82 13.87 21.02
N GLY A 342 -11.49 13.74 22.30
CA GLY A 342 -11.38 12.42 22.96
C GLY A 342 -10.20 11.54 22.51
N GLN A 343 -10.04 10.40 23.18
CA GLN A 343 -8.83 9.57 23.11
C GLN A 343 -8.58 8.96 21.72
N SER A 344 -9.61 8.50 21.01
CA SER A 344 -9.45 7.94 19.66
C SER A 344 -8.95 8.97 18.66
N LEU A 345 -9.42 10.23 18.74
CA LEU A 345 -8.91 11.29 17.88
C LEU A 345 -7.51 11.77 18.26
N GLU A 346 -7.16 11.78 19.55
CA GLU A 346 -5.78 12.01 19.97
C GLU A 346 -4.84 10.95 19.43
N PHE A 347 -5.26 9.69 19.46
CA PHE A 347 -4.50 8.61 18.87
C PHE A 347 -4.35 8.80 17.37
N LEU A 348 -5.43 9.07 16.64
CA LEU A 348 -5.41 9.38 15.21
C LEU A 348 -4.38 10.49 14.90
N ARG A 349 -4.39 11.60 15.66
CA ARG A 349 -3.44 12.73 15.50
C ARG A 349 -1.98 12.36 15.75
N ARG A 350 -1.69 11.26 16.47
CA ARG A 350 -0.31 10.76 16.68
C ARG A 350 0.17 9.88 15.53
N LEU A 351 -0.74 9.35 14.71
CA LEU A 351 -0.37 8.46 13.62
C LEU A 351 0.41 9.20 12.52
N PRO A 352 1.35 8.52 11.84
CA PRO A 352 2.03 9.07 10.68
C PRO A 352 1.07 9.56 9.60
N GLY A 353 1.47 10.63 8.92
CA GLY A 353 0.70 11.25 7.83
C GLY A 353 -0.62 11.89 8.24
N GLU A 354 -0.98 11.82 9.52
CA GLU A 354 -2.16 12.52 9.99
C GLU A 354 -1.91 14.02 9.96
N LYS A 355 -2.64 14.68 9.07
CA LYS A 355 -2.72 16.13 8.99
C LYS A 355 -3.40 16.67 10.25
N ALA A 356 -3.43 17.98 10.42
CA ALA A 356 -4.33 18.55 11.43
C ALA A 356 -5.75 18.01 11.19
N VAL A 357 -6.38 17.44 12.23
CA VAL A 357 -7.75 16.91 12.16
C VAL A 357 -8.70 17.91 12.80
N ASP A 358 -9.57 18.48 11.97
CA ASP A 358 -10.71 19.33 12.34
C ASP A 358 -11.95 18.44 12.48
N ALA A 359 -12.27 18.06 13.72
CA ALA A 359 -13.28 17.06 14.00
C ALA A 359 -14.60 17.69 14.47
N TYR A 360 -15.69 17.27 13.84
CA TYR A 360 -17.06 17.68 14.10
C TYR A 360 -17.71 16.57 14.93
N TYR A 361 -18.13 16.87 16.16
CA TYR A 361 -18.64 15.83 17.07
C TYR A 361 -19.65 16.35 18.09
N ALA A 362 -20.14 17.57 17.92
CA ALA A 362 -21.23 18.09 18.73
C ALA A 362 -22.57 17.97 18.02
N VAL A 363 -23.62 18.17 18.78
CA VAL A 363 -25.01 18.01 18.34
C VAL A 363 -25.65 19.39 18.31
N ALA A 364 -26.26 19.75 17.18
CA ALA A 364 -27.07 20.95 17.09
C ALA A 364 -28.34 20.80 17.93
N THR A 365 -28.78 21.88 18.56
CA THR A 365 -30.10 21.90 19.20
C THR A 365 -31.20 21.79 18.14
N ALA A 366 -32.37 21.29 18.52
CA ALA A 366 -33.51 21.20 17.59
C ALA A 366 -33.89 22.56 16.96
N ALA A 367 -33.63 23.67 17.65
CA ALA A 367 -33.85 25.02 17.15
C ALA A 367 -32.84 25.45 16.07
N GLU A 368 -31.62 24.91 16.09
CA GLU A 368 -30.57 25.17 15.11
C GLU A 368 -30.71 24.26 13.87
N SER A 369 -31.45 23.16 13.99
CA SER A 369 -31.57 22.11 12.98
C SER A 369 -32.75 22.40 12.02
N GLN A 370 -32.64 23.46 11.20
CA GLN A 370 -33.66 23.75 10.17
C GLN A 370 -33.65 22.70 9.05
N ASP A 371 -32.47 22.21 8.67
CA ASP A 371 -32.29 21.19 7.64
C ASP A 371 -31.74 19.91 8.27
N SER A 372 -32.55 18.85 8.35
CA SER A 372 -32.06 17.51 8.70
C SER A 372 -30.96 17.09 7.71
N ASP A 373 -29.87 16.48 8.19
CA ASP A 373 -28.67 16.04 7.43
C ASP A 373 -27.49 17.03 7.30
N CYS A 374 -27.59 18.25 7.82
CA CYS A 374 -26.49 19.21 7.67
C CYS A 374 -25.35 18.98 8.69
N ILE A 375 -24.10 19.16 8.21
CA ILE A 375 -22.91 19.31 9.05
C ILE A 375 -22.60 20.81 9.13
N LEU A 376 -22.64 21.38 10.32
CA LEU A 376 -22.45 22.80 10.58
C LEU A 376 -21.06 23.07 11.17
N ASN A 377 -20.36 24.09 10.66
CA ASN A 377 -19.12 24.54 11.29
C ASN A 377 -19.39 25.34 12.59
N GLY A 378 -18.33 25.73 13.30
CA GLY A 378 -18.46 26.53 14.53
C GLY A 378 -19.19 27.88 14.36
N LYS A 379 -19.37 28.38 13.13
CA LYS A 379 -20.15 29.59 12.82
C LYS A 379 -21.63 29.31 12.50
N GLY A 380 -22.04 28.04 12.51
CA GLY A 380 -23.39 27.61 12.14
C GLY A 380 -23.66 27.56 10.64
N SER A 381 -22.65 27.78 9.77
CA SER A 381 -22.83 27.63 8.32
C SER A 381 -22.58 26.18 7.88
N ILE A 382 -23.29 25.74 6.85
CA ILE A 382 -23.16 24.39 6.28
C ILE A 382 -21.74 24.15 5.78
N ALA A 383 -21.08 23.16 6.37
CA ALA A 383 -19.77 22.65 5.98
C ALA A 383 -19.89 21.40 5.08
N GLY A 384 -20.97 20.64 5.21
CA GLY A 384 -21.21 19.42 4.45
C GLY A 384 -22.59 18.82 4.71
N SER A 385 -22.84 17.65 4.11
CA SER A 385 -24.04 16.82 4.30
C SER A 385 -23.62 15.46 4.83
N TRP A 386 -24.38 14.93 5.79
CA TRP A 386 -24.11 13.65 6.40
C TRP A 386 -24.30 12.49 5.41
N ALA A 387 -25.36 12.47 4.60
CA ALA A 387 -25.50 11.46 3.56
C ALA A 387 -24.37 11.47 2.53
N ARG A 388 -23.90 12.66 2.11
CA ARG A 388 -22.74 12.75 1.21
C ARG A 388 -21.47 12.17 1.85
N LEU A 389 -21.30 12.39 3.15
CA LEU A 389 -20.18 11.85 3.90
C LEU A 389 -20.25 10.31 3.96
N ILE A 390 -21.44 9.73 4.19
CA ILE A 390 -21.63 8.28 4.23
C ILE A 390 -21.43 7.64 2.86
N THR A 391 -21.95 8.25 1.80
CA THR A 391 -21.72 7.74 0.44
C THR A 391 -20.25 7.84 0.04
N GLY A 392 -19.55 8.84 0.55
CA GLY A 392 -18.09 8.98 0.41
C GLY A 392 -17.28 7.76 0.86
N ILE A 393 -17.78 6.93 1.79
CA ILE A 393 -17.12 5.68 2.20
C ILE A 393 -16.99 4.72 1.02
N ALA A 394 -18.06 4.56 0.22
CA ALA A 394 -18.05 3.67 -0.95
C ALA A 394 -17.00 4.10 -1.98
N PHE A 395 -16.75 5.41 -2.10
CA PHE A 395 -15.78 5.95 -3.06
C PHE A 395 -14.37 6.12 -2.48
N GLY A 396 -14.21 6.16 -1.15
CA GLY A 396 -12.90 6.14 -0.48
C GLY A 396 -12.26 4.76 -0.40
N GLY A 397 -13.00 3.73 -0.83
CA GLY A 397 -12.68 2.32 -0.70
C GLY A 397 -13.23 1.75 0.59
N LEU A 398 -13.90 0.60 0.48
CA LEU A 398 -14.50 -0.12 1.60
C LEU A 398 -13.40 -0.73 2.48
N VAL A 399 -13.21 -0.16 3.66
CA VAL A 399 -12.19 -0.60 4.62
C VAL A 399 -12.62 -1.89 5.34
N PRO A 400 -11.67 -2.78 5.70
CA PRO A 400 -11.96 -4.08 6.29
C PRO A 400 -12.12 -4.05 7.82
N GLN A 401 -12.12 -2.87 8.44
CA GLN A 401 -12.37 -2.69 9.87
C GLN A 401 -12.84 -1.27 10.16
N ALA A 402 -13.74 -1.10 11.12
CA ALA A 402 -14.24 0.20 11.53
C ALA A 402 -14.67 0.21 13.01
N ASP A 403 -14.72 1.39 13.60
CA ASP A 403 -15.27 1.59 14.94
C ASP A 403 -16.77 1.27 14.99
N HIS A 404 -17.23 0.75 16.13
CA HIS A 404 -18.63 0.37 16.34
C HIS A 404 -19.63 1.48 15.98
N ASN A 405 -19.37 2.71 16.41
CA ASN A 405 -20.32 3.81 16.21
C ASN A 405 -20.40 4.22 14.73
N VAL A 406 -19.29 4.10 14.00
CA VAL A 406 -19.25 4.31 12.54
C VAL A 406 -20.12 3.27 11.85
N ILE A 407 -19.95 1.99 12.23
CA ILE A 407 -20.72 0.88 11.66
C ILE A 407 -22.22 1.10 11.88
N GLU A 408 -22.63 1.40 13.11
CA GLU A 408 -24.02 1.64 13.46
C GLU A 408 -24.61 2.88 12.79
N ALA A 409 -23.83 3.95 12.65
CA ALA A 409 -24.25 5.16 11.96
C ALA A 409 -24.50 4.91 10.47
N VAL A 410 -23.59 4.18 9.80
CA VAL A 410 -23.75 3.82 8.39
C VAL A 410 -24.94 2.89 8.21
N LYS A 411 -25.03 1.83 9.02
CA LYS A 411 -26.13 0.86 9.01
C LYS A 411 -27.49 1.55 9.12
N PHE A 412 -27.64 2.44 10.10
CA PHE A 412 -28.84 3.25 10.28
C PHE A 412 -29.15 4.11 9.05
N THR A 413 -28.15 4.81 8.52
CA THR A 413 -28.33 5.75 7.41
C THR A 413 -28.74 5.04 6.11
N VAL A 414 -28.07 3.94 5.75
CA VAL A 414 -28.22 3.35 4.41
C VAL A 414 -29.36 2.35 4.31
N ALA A 415 -29.66 1.61 5.37
CA ALA A 415 -30.55 0.44 5.27
C ALA A 415 -31.62 0.30 6.35
N GLY A 416 -31.63 1.17 7.36
CA GLY A 416 -32.61 1.03 8.45
C GLY A 416 -32.51 -0.33 9.13
N THR A 417 -33.59 -1.13 9.07
CA THR A 417 -33.72 -2.39 9.84
C THR A 417 -33.52 -3.69 9.05
N ASN A 418 -33.60 -3.71 7.72
CA ASN A 418 -33.55 -4.97 6.94
C ASN A 418 -32.40 -4.98 5.92
N LEU A 419 -31.34 -5.73 6.24
CA LEU A 419 -30.10 -5.82 5.44
C LEU A 419 -29.81 -7.22 4.89
N ASP A 420 -30.51 -8.24 5.38
CA ASP A 420 -30.15 -9.62 5.11
C ASP A 420 -30.35 -9.97 3.63
N GLY A 421 -31.39 -9.39 3.00
CA GLY A 421 -31.64 -9.53 1.57
C GLY A 421 -30.58 -8.84 0.70
N CYS A 422 -29.99 -7.72 1.13
CA CYS A 422 -29.00 -6.99 0.33
C CYS A 422 -27.76 -7.84 0.06
N VAL A 423 -27.20 -8.44 1.11
CA VAL A 423 -25.96 -9.22 1.02
C VAL A 423 -26.17 -10.44 0.11
N GLN A 424 -27.35 -11.05 0.19
CA GLN A 424 -27.73 -12.22 -0.60
C GLN A 424 -27.82 -11.89 -2.09
N GLU A 425 -28.37 -10.74 -2.44
CA GLU A 425 -28.69 -10.38 -3.82
C GLU A 425 -27.56 -9.60 -4.54
N LEU A 426 -26.56 -9.08 -3.82
CA LEU A 426 -25.38 -8.46 -4.43
C LEU A 426 -24.52 -9.46 -5.21
N GLU A 427 -24.38 -10.70 -4.73
CA GLU A 427 -23.55 -11.72 -5.39
C GLU A 427 -24.17 -12.23 -6.71
N PRO A 428 -25.48 -12.53 -6.80
CA PRO A 428 -26.16 -12.77 -8.08
C PRO A 428 -26.02 -11.61 -9.07
N LEU A 429 -26.13 -10.36 -8.62
CA LEU A 429 -25.92 -9.20 -9.48
C LEU A 429 -24.48 -9.16 -10.03
N ILE A 430 -23.48 -9.45 -9.20
CA ILE A 430 -22.08 -9.57 -9.63
C ILE A 430 -21.93 -10.67 -10.69
N ASP A 431 -22.54 -11.83 -10.48
CA ASP A 431 -22.48 -12.94 -11.44
C ASP A 431 -23.16 -12.59 -12.77
N CYS A 432 -24.33 -11.96 -12.71
CA CYS A 432 -25.05 -11.45 -13.88
C CYS A 432 -24.17 -10.48 -14.68
N LEU A 433 -23.64 -9.45 -14.02
CA LEU A 433 -22.82 -8.43 -14.68
C LEU A 433 -21.47 -9.00 -15.16
N HIS A 434 -20.90 -9.97 -14.46
CA HIS A 434 -19.69 -10.67 -14.92
C HIS A 434 -19.96 -11.47 -16.20
N LYS A 435 -21.10 -12.15 -16.31
CA LYS A 435 -21.47 -12.87 -17.54
C LYS A 435 -21.76 -11.93 -18.71
N ALA A 436 -22.38 -10.78 -18.42
CA ALA A 436 -22.67 -9.75 -19.43
C ALA A 436 -21.39 -9.03 -19.92
N ALA A 437 -20.45 -8.78 -19.00
CA ALA A 437 -19.14 -8.23 -19.33
C ALA A 437 -18.28 -9.32 -19.99
N GLN A 438 -18.19 -9.29 -21.32
CA GLN A 438 -17.34 -10.16 -22.16
C GLN A 438 -16.19 -10.85 -21.38
N THR A 439 -16.20 -12.18 -21.35
CA THR A 439 -15.41 -13.06 -20.46
C THR A 439 -13.92 -12.74 -20.36
N ASP A 440 -13.36 -12.10 -21.37
CA ASP A 440 -11.93 -11.76 -21.47
C ASP A 440 -11.49 -10.69 -20.46
N LEU A 441 -12.42 -9.92 -19.91
CA LEU A 441 -12.09 -8.76 -19.06
C LEU A 441 -11.88 -9.14 -17.59
N ASN A 442 -12.44 -10.26 -17.14
CA ASN A 442 -12.31 -10.79 -15.77
C ASN A 442 -12.46 -9.71 -14.66
N ILE A 443 -13.42 -8.80 -14.84
CA ILE A 443 -13.55 -7.55 -14.04
C ILE A 443 -13.63 -7.86 -12.53
N PHE A 444 -14.31 -8.95 -12.16
CA PHE A 444 -14.54 -9.31 -10.76
C PHE A 444 -13.50 -10.30 -10.20
N GLY A 445 -12.49 -10.66 -11.00
CA GLY A 445 -11.41 -11.57 -10.64
C GLY A 445 -11.69 -13.03 -10.99
N GLU A 446 -10.61 -13.82 -11.10
CA GLU A 446 -10.62 -15.20 -11.62
C GLU A 446 -11.62 -16.09 -10.91
N ARG A 447 -11.84 -15.87 -9.61
CA ARG A 447 -12.77 -16.68 -8.87
C ARG A 447 -14.22 -16.51 -9.33
N VAL A 448 -14.66 -15.29 -9.64
CA VAL A 448 -16.02 -15.06 -10.14
C VAL A 448 -16.15 -15.72 -11.51
N ALA A 449 -15.11 -15.67 -12.34
CA ALA A 449 -15.05 -16.42 -13.59
C ALA A 449 -15.17 -17.94 -13.36
N SER A 450 -14.37 -18.51 -12.45
CA SER A 450 -14.43 -19.94 -12.11
C SER A 450 -15.78 -20.36 -11.51
N ARG A 451 -16.41 -19.50 -10.69
CA ARG A 451 -17.76 -19.73 -10.15
C ARG A 451 -18.79 -19.79 -11.27
N ASN A 452 -18.71 -18.89 -12.24
CA ASN A 452 -19.64 -18.83 -13.36
C ASN A 452 -19.45 -19.96 -14.39
N ASN A 453 -18.27 -20.56 -14.43
CA ASN A 453 -17.94 -21.65 -15.36
C ASN A 453 -18.24 -23.06 -14.81
N ASP A 454 -18.90 -23.18 -13.65
CA ASP A 454 -19.23 -24.44 -12.96
C ASP A 454 -18.02 -25.38 -12.72
N GLU A 455 -16.79 -24.87 -12.82
CA GLU A 455 -15.57 -25.68 -12.83
C GLU A 455 -15.23 -26.28 -11.45
N TYR A 456 -15.94 -25.85 -10.39
CA TYR A 456 -15.76 -26.32 -9.01
C TYR A 456 -17.07 -26.86 -8.42
N GLY A 457 -17.46 -28.06 -8.82
CA GLY A 457 -18.69 -28.71 -8.38
C GLY A 457 -18.85 -29.03 -6.88
N LEU A 458 -17.93 -28.68 -5.97
CA LEU A 458 -18.00 -29.17 -4.57
C LEU A 458 -17.42 -28.30 -3.43
N MET A 459 -17.01 -27.05 -3.66
CA MET A 459 -16.65 -26.16 -2.52
C MET A 459 -17.27 -24.77 -2.66
N TYR A 460 -18.60 -24.74 -2.60
CA TYR A 460 -19.35 -23.49 -2.41
C TYR A 460 -19.09 -22.97 -0.98
N VAL A 461 -18.08 -22.10 -0.83
CA VAL A 461 -18.04 -21.24 0.36
C VAL A 461 -19.09 -20.17 0.16
N ASN A 462 -20.16 -20.27 0.92
CA ASN A 462 -21.23 -19.30 0.93
C ASN A 462 -20.71 -17.94 1.46
N HIS A 463 -20.67 -16.93 0.60
CA HIS A 463 -20.28 -15.56 0.97
C HIS A 463 -21.39 -14.75 1.62
N ILE A 464 -22.62 -15.26 1.55
CA ILE A 464 -23.77 -14.68 2.23
C ILE A 464 -23.51 -14.60 3.74
N PHE A 465 -22.69 -15.53 4.25
CA PHE A 465 -22.25 -15.55 5.62
C PHE A 465 -20.72 -15.44 5.64
N PRO A 466 -20.13 -14.24 5.79
CA PRO A 466 -18.74 -14.18 6.26
C PRO A 466 -18.62 -15.09 7.48
N SER A 467 -17.44 -15.71 7.64
CA SER A 467 -17.22 -16.64 8.75
C SER A 467 -17.77 -16.06 10.06
N ALA A 468 -18.39 -16.90 10.90
CA ALA A 468 -18.97 -16.48 12.17
C ALA A 468 -17.99 -15.61 13.00
N ASP A 469 -16.70 -15.89 12.83
CA ASP A 469 -15.60 -15.03 13.22
C ASP A 469 -15.37 -13.96 12.15
N LYS A 470 -15.91 -12.74 12.33
CA LYS A 470 -15.71 -11.59 11.44
C LYS A 470 -14.22 -11.40 11.08
N ASN A 471 -13.78 -12.02 9.99
CA ASN A 471 -12.38 -12.11 9.60
C ASN A 471 -12.04 -10.99 8.60
N PRO A 472 -11.04 -10.14 8.87
CA PRO A 472 -10.64 -9.08 7.94
C PRO A 472 -10.29 -9.55 6.53
N ARG A 473 -9.80 -10.79 6.35
CA ARG A 473 -9.53 -11.37 5.02
C ARG A 473 -10.80 -11.62 4.22
N ASP A 474 -11.81 -12.19 4.87
CA ASP A 474 -13.11 -12.44 4.24
C ASP A 474 -13.76 -11.09 3.89
N ALA A 475 -13.74 -10.15 4.82
CA ALA A 475 -14.26 -8.79 4.62
C ALA A 475 -13.57 -8.09 3.44
N ALA A 476 -12.24 -8.06 3.42
CA ALA A 476 -11.48 -7.40 2.35
C ALA A 476 -11.72 -8.00 0.96
N SER A 477 -11.79 -9.33 0.85
CA SER A 477 -12.09 -9.97 -0.44
C SER A 477 -13.51 -9.68 -0.91
N THR A 478 -14.49 -9.64 0.00
CA THR A 478 -15.87 -9.27 -0.33
C THR A 478 -15.98 -7.81 -0.74
N PHE A 479 -15.33 -6.92 0.02
CA PHE A 479 -15.29 -5.49 -0.26
C PHE A 479 -14.59 -5.16 -1.57
N ALA A 480 -13.52 -5.89 -1.90
CA ALA A 480 -12.86 -5.82 -3.20
C ALA A 480 -13.84 -6.09 -4.36
N ARG A 481 -14.69 -7.13 -4.25
CA ARG A 481 -15.74 -7.41 -5.25
C ARG A 481 -16.78 -6.31 -5.33
N TYR A 482 -17.24 -5.78 -4.18
CA TYR A 482 -18.21 -4.69 -4.15
C TYR A 482 -17.67 -3.39 -4.73
N MET A 483 -16.38 -3.11 -4.55
CA MET A 483 -15.71 -1.98 -5.20
C MET A 483 -15.68 -2.16 -6.72
N ASN A 484 -15.38 -3.36 -7.21
CA ASN A 484 -15.42 -3.63 -8.65
C ASN A 484 -16.84 -3.54 -9.21
N LEU A 485 -17.85 -3.97 -8.44
CA LEU A 485 -19.25 -3.77 -8.78
C LEU A 485 -19.57 -2.29 -8.90
N LEU A 486 -19.17 -1.49 -7.92
CA LEU A 486 -19.35 -0.04 -7.94
C LEU A 486 -18.70 0.58 -9.18
N GLU A 487 -17.43 0.28 -9.45
CA GLU A 487 -16.71 0.77 -10.63
C GLU A 487 -17.40 0.37 -11.94
N HIS A 488 -17.88 -0.87 -12.03
CA HIS A 488 -18.58 -1.37 -13.20
C HIS A 488 -19.93 -0.67 -13.40
N VAL A 489 -20.74 -0.54 -12.34
CA VAL A 489 -22.02 0.18 -12.36
C VAL A 489 -21.81 1.64 -12.79
N LEU A 490 -20.76 2.29 -12.27
CA LEU A 490 -20.40 3.66 -12.66
C LEU A 490 -19.97 3.78 -14.13
N ALA A 491 -19.40 2.72 -14.72
CA ALA A 491 -19.07 2.69 -16.14
C ALA A 491 -20.31 2.45 -17.04
N MET A 492 -21.38 1.86 -16.50
CA MET A 492 -22.62 1.57 -17.23
C MET A 492 -23.60 2.75 -17.27
N ILE A 493 -23.46 3.72 -16.36
CA ILE A 493 -24.32 4.90 -16.31
C ILE A 493 -23.84 5.98 -17.30
N LYS A 494 -24.76 6.56 -18.08
CA LYS A 494 -24.50 7.69 -18.99
C LYS A 494 -24.13 9.03 -18.30
N PRO A 495 -24.74 9.44 -17.17
CA PRO A 495 -24.41 10.74 -16.57
C PRO A 495 -22.98 10.77 -15.98
N PRO A 496 -22.37 11.97 -15.86
CA PRO A 496 -21.02 12.10 -15.31
C PRO A 496 -20.96 11.62 -13.86
N VAL A 497 -19.86 10.98 -13.47
CA VAL A 497 -19.58 10.38 -12.13
C VAL A 497 -19.98 11.29 -10.96
N GLY A 498 -19.86 12.61 -11.10
CA GLY A 498 -20.32 13.56 -10.08
C GLY A 498 -21.79 13.38 -9.69
N ALA A 499 -22.68 13.16 -10.67
CA ALA A 499 -24.09 12.87 -10.45
C ALA A 499 -24.29 11.54 -9.70
N ALA A 500 -23.46 10.56 -10.00
CA ALA A 500 -23.48 9.23 -9.37
C ALA A 500 -23.02 9.24 -7.91
N THR A 501 -22.21 10.23 -7.51
CA THR A 501 -21.86 10.41 -6.08
C THR A 501 -22.95 11.16 -5.30
N THR A 502 -23.71 12.04 -5.97
CA THR A 502 -24.76 12.85 -5.33
C THR A 502 -26.11 12.14 -5.26
N ALA A 503 -26.44 11.28 -6.23
CA ALA A 503 -27.71 10.56 -6.24
C ALA A 503 -27.88 9.61 -5.04
N PRO A 504 -26.89 8.76 -4.67
CA PRO A 504 -26.99 7.94 -3.47
C PRO A 504 -27.15 8.77 -2.21
N ALA A 505 -26.56 9.98 -2.15
CA ALA A 505 -26.69 10.87 -1.00
C ALA A 505 -28.12 11.42 -0.92
N ALA A 506 -28.71 11.81 -2.05
CA ALA A 506 -30.10 12.24 -2.10
C ALA A 506 -31.08 11.13 -1.71
N THR A 507 -30.81 9.87 -2.09
CA THR A 507 -31.66 8.74 -1.71
C THR A 507 -31.46 8.35 -0.24
N ALA A 508 -30.23 8.45 0.29
CA ALA A 508 -29.92 8.20 1.70
C ALA A 508 -30.54 9.26 2.63
N ASN A 509 -30.64 10.52 2.19
CA ASN A 509 -31.31 11.59 2.94
C ASN A 509 -32.78 11.33 3.26
N ARG A 510 -33.44 10.41 2.55
CA ARG A 510 -34.83 10.03 2.80
C ARG A 510 -35.04 9.22 4.09
N ASN A 511 -33.97 8.83 4.79
CA ASN A 511 -34.04 7.92 5.96
C ASN A 511 -33.87 8.62 7.33
N ILE A 512 -33.61 9.93 7.37
CA ILE A 512 -33.30 10.65 8.62
C ILE A 512 -34.61 11.18 9.25
N PRO A 513 -34.85 11.01 10.57
CA PRO A 513 -36.21 11.00 11.12
C PRO A 513 -36.82 12.39 11.30
N ALA A 514 -37.56 12.80 10.27
CA ALA A 514 -38.86 13.45 10.41
C ALA A 514 -39.95 12.54 9.79
N LEU A 515 -39.90 11.23 10.11
CA LEU A 515 -40.63 10.15 9.41
C LEU A 515 -42.15 10.43 9.30
N THR A 516 -42.54 10.97 8.17
CA THR A 516 -43.90 10.89 7.62
C THR A 516 -44.28 9.41 7.43
N ASP A 517 -45.56 9.07 7.37
CA ASP A 517 -46.01 7.67 7.18
C ASP A 517 -45.50 7.05 5.86
N LYS A 518 -45.09 7.87 4.89
CA LYS A 518 -44.40 7.43 3.67
C LYS A 518 -42.98 6.90 3.95
N GLU A 519 -42.29 7.45 4.93
CA GLU A 519 -40.91 7.08 5.24
C GLU A 519 -40.83 5.85 6.17
N LYS A 520 -41.89 5.55 6.95
CA LYS A 520 -42.04 4.24 7.61
C LYS A 520 -42.10 3.09 6.60
N LYS A 521 -42.80 3.27 5.47
CA LYS A 521 -42.80 2.30 4.37
C LYS A 521 -41.43 2.16 3.70
N LEU A 522 -40.57 3.18 3.78
CA LEU A 522 -39.19 3.10 3.27
C LEU A 522 -38.28 2.27 4.18
N LEU A 523 -38.48 2.30 5.49
CA LEU A 523 -37.80 1.38 6.43
C LEU A 523 -38.19 -0.09 6.20
N GLU A 524 -39.35 -0.32 5.58
CA GLU A 524 -39.82 -1.64 5.14
C GLU A 524 -39.36 -2.00 3.72
N THR A 525 -38.59 -1.12 3.04
CA THR A 525 -38.12 -1.40 1.69
C THR A 525 -37.18 -2.59 1.70
N ASP A 526 -37.59 -3.65 1.00
CA ASP A 526 -36.77 -4.82 0.78
C ASP A 526 -35.76 -4.53 -0.33
N TYR A 527 -34.60 -4.03 0.08
CA TYR A 527 -33.48 -3.78 -0.83
C TYR A 527 -32.96 -5.06 -1.51
N GLY A 528 -33.17 -6.24 -0.91
CA GLY A 528 -32.91 -7.51 -1.59
C GLY A 528 -33.80 -7.64 -2.82
N GLN A 529 -35.10 -7.41 -2.68
CA GLN A 529 -36.03 -7.45 -3.80
C GLN A 529 -35.70 -6.38 -4.87
N ILE A 530 -35.21 -5.19 -4.49
CA ILE A 530 -34.75 -4.18 -5.45
C ILE A 530 -33.56 -4.71 -6.27
N LEU A 531 -32.52 -5.24 -5.62
CA LEU A 531 -31.36 -5.80 -6.32
C LEU A 531 -31.74 -6.98 -7.20
N LYS A 532 -32.66 -7.83 -6.74
CA LYS A 532 -33.18 -8.93 -7.54
C LYS A 532 -33.87 -8.44 -8.81
N ASN A 533 -34.73 -7.43 -8.71
CA ASN A 533 -35.38 -6.83 -9.88
C ASN A 533 -34.35 -6.23 -10.86
N ILE A 534 -33.32 -5.54 -10.34
CA ILE A 534 -32.23 -5.01 -11.17
C ILE A 534 -31.49 -6.15 -11.87
N THR A 535 -31.22 -7.25 -11.16
CA THR A 535 -30.54 -8.42 -11.71
C THR A 535 -31.36 -9.04 -12.85
N GLU A 536 -32.66 -9.28 -12.64
CA GLU A 536 -33.58 -9.82 -13.65
C GLU A 536 -33.69 -8.91 -14.89
N GLU A 537 -33.69 -7.59 -14.70
CA GLU A 537 -33.69 -6.60 -15.79
C GLU A 537 -32.38 -6.66 -16.61
N GLN A 538 -31.23 -6.73 -15.93
CA GLN A 538 -29.92 -6.86 -16.59
C GLN A 538 -29.79 -8.18 -17.37
N GLU A 539 -30.28 -9.29 -16.81
CA GLU A 539 -30.27 -10.60 -17.49
C GLU A 539 -31.14 -10.61 -18.76
N SER A 540 -32.28 -9.93 -18.73
CA SER A 540 -33.27 -10.01 -19.82
C SER A 540 -32.97 -9.11 -21.00
N GLN A 541 -32.40 -7.93 -20.77
CA GLN A 541 -32.39 -6.86 -21.78
C GLN A 541 -31.04 -6.15 -21.95
N ASN A 542 -30.03 -6.46 -21.13
CA ASN A 542 -28.73 -5.76 -21.13
C ASN A 542 -28.91 -4.22 -21.16
N VAL A 543 -29.82 -3.73 -20.33
CA VAL A 543 -30.24 -2.31 -20.29
C VAL A 543 -29.16 -1.48 -19.59
N GLU A 544 -28.99 -0.24 -20.02
CA GLU A 544 -28.21 0.73 -19.26
C GLU A 544 -28.83 0.95 -17.87
N LEU A 545 -28.00 0.94 -16.82
CA LEU A 545 -28.48 1.22 -15.47
C LEU A 545 -28.92 2.68 -15.36
N SER A 546 -30.08 2.89 -14.74
CA SER A 546 -30.52 4.23 -14.35
C SER A 546 -29.72 4.77 -13.16
N LEU A 547 -29.73 6.09 -12.99
CA LEU A 547 -29.06 6.74 -11.85
C LEU A 547 -29.66 6.31 -10.50
N ASP A 548 -30.96 6.06 -10.45
CA ASP A 548 -31.65 5.59 -9.24
C ASP A 548 -31.25 4.16 -8.89
N GLN A 549 -31.16 3.26 -9.89
CA GLN A 549 -30.66 1.90 -9.67
C GLN A 549 -29.20 1.90 -9.19
N ALA A 550 -28.34 2.74 -9.77
CA ALA A 550 -26.97 2.88 -9.30
C ALA A 550 -26.93 3.39 -7.84
N ALA A 551 -27.80 4.32 -7.48
CA ALA A 551 -27.93 4.80 -6.10
C ALA A 551 -28.37 3.69 -5.14
N ASP A 552 -29.34 2.87 -5.53
CA ASP A 552 -29.79 1.74 -4.71
C ASP A 552 -28.71 0.66 -4.55
N ILE A 553 -27.93 0.37 -5.61
CA ILE A 553 -26.78 -0.54 -5.53
C ILE A 553 -25.72 0.01 -4.56
N VAL A 554 -25.36 1.29 -4.64
CA VAL A 554 -24.41 1.93 -3.71
C VAL A 554 -24.88 1.80 -2.26
N ARG A 555 -26.17 2.01 -2.00
CA ARG A 555 -26.75 1.84 -0.65
C ARG A 555 -26.67 0.40 -0.18
N CYS A 556 -26.97 -0.56 -1.04
CA CYS A 556 -26.85 -1.98 -0.72
C CYS A 556 -25.39 -2.37 -0.42
N ILE A 557 -24.43 -1.85 -1.18
CA ILE A 557 -22.99 -2.05 -0.94
C ILE A 557 -22.59 -1.52 0.44
N LEU A 558 -23.00 -0.30 0.79
CA LEU A 558 -22.71 0.30 2.10
C LEU A 558 -23.41 -0.45 3.24
N GLY A 559 -24.63 -0.92 2.99
CA GLY A 559 -25.39 -1.73 3.92
C GLY A 559 -24.72 -3.08 4.20
N ALA A 560 -24.31 -3.78 3.13
CA ALA A 560 -23.56 -5.01 3.22
C ALA A 560 -22.20 -4.81 3.89
N TRP A 561 -21.50 -3.70 3.59
CA TRP A 561 -20.27 -3.32 4.28
C TRP A 561 -20.51 -3.16 5.78
N ALA A 562 -21.48 -2.35 6.21
CA ALA A 562 -21.76 -2.13 7.63
C ALA A 562 -22.22 -3.41 8.35
N HIS A 563 -22.91 -4.32 7.64
CA HIS A 563 -23.32 -5.61 8.21
C HIS A 563 -22.11 -6.54 8.48
N THR A 564 -21.13 -6.53 7.58
CA THR A 564 -20.07 -7.55 7.54
C THR A 564 -18.71 -7.07 8.03
N VAL A 565 -18.50 -5.76 8.10
CA VAL A 565 -17.20 -5.18 8.51
C VAL A 565 -16.87 -5.59 9.96
N PRO A 566 -15.65 -6.14 10.19
CA PRO A 566 -15.12 -6.37 11.52
C PRO A 566 -15.07 -5.08 12.35
N GLU A 567 -15.54 -5.18 13.59
CA GLU A 567 -15.39 -4.10 14.56
C GLU A 567 -13.95 -4.08 15.08
N ILE A 568 -13.36 -2.88 15.16
CA ILE A 568 -12.05 -2.69 15.79
C ILE A 568 -12.19 -1.89 17.09
N ASP A 569 -11.59 -2.43 18.16
CA ASP A 569 -11.32 -1.67 19.38
C ASP A 569 -9.92 -1.04 19.27
N VAL A 570 -9.87 0.22 18.83
CA VAL A 570 -8.62 0.96 18.74
C VAL A 570 -7.99 1.18 20.12
N MET A 571 -8.79 1.21 21.18
CA MET A 571 -8.27 1.32 22.55
C MET A 571 -7.59 0.03 23.00
N ALA A 572 -8.05 -1.14 22.54
CA ALA A 572 -7.31 -2.38 22.72
C ALA A 572 -5.97 -2.35 21.95
N SER A 573 -5.95 -1.75 20.76
CA SER A 573 -4.72 -1.56 19.97
C SER A 573 -3.74 -0.58 20.63
N LEU A 574 -4.23 0.37 21.42
CA LEU A 574 -3.42 1.28 22.23
C LEU A 574 -2.69 0.59 23.38
N LYS A 575 -3.13 -0.58 23.84
CA LYS A 575 -2.46 -1.35 24.90
C LYS A 575 -1.12 -1.96 24.49
N MET A 576 -0.60 -1.58 23.32
CA MET A 576 0.79 -1.79 22.91
C MET A 576 1.80 -0.97 23.72
N ASP A 577 1.42 -0.39 24.86
CA ASP A 577 2.32 0.38 25.72
C ASP A 577 3.51 -0.45 26.24
N ASP A 578 3.35 -1.77 26.29
CA ASP A 578 4.40 -2.73 26.66
C ASP A 578 5.44 -2.98 25.55
N LEU A 579 5.10 -2.73 24.28
CA LEU A 579 6.10 -2.76 23.20
C LEU A 579 7.11 -1.63 23.42
N PRO A 580 8.38 -1.73 23.03
CA PRO A 580 9.30 -0.60 23.11
C PRO A 580 8.81 0.55 22.22
N ALA A 581 9.32 1.77 22.44
CA ALA A 581 9.00 2.92 21.57
C ALA A 581 9.37 2.66 20.09
N VAL A 582 10.29 1.71 19.87
CA VAL A 582 10.90 1.40 18.59
C VAL A 582 11.10 -0.12 18.45
N VAL A 583 10.71 -0.66 17.30
CA VAL A 583 10.86 -2.06 16.89
C VAL A 583 11.62 -2.13 15.57
N ALA A 584 12.41 -3.18 15.34
CA ALA A 584 13.13 -3.38 14.09
C ALA A 584 12.35 -4.29 13.14
N LEU A 585 11.92 -3.77 11.99
CA LEU A 585 11.34 -4.54 10.90
C LEU A 585 12.46 -5.23 10.12
N GLY A 586 12.52 -6.56 10.26
CA GLY A 586 13.63 -7.41 9.85
C GLY A 586 13.60 -7.88 8.41
#